data_AF-A0A3N5KH28-F1
#
_entry.id   AF-A0A3N5KH28-F1
#
_cell.length_a   1.000
_cell.length_b   1.000
_cell.length_c   1.000
_cell.angle_alpha   90.00
_cell.angle_beta   90.00
_cell.angle_gamma   90.00
#
_symmetry.space_group_name_H-M   'P 1'
#
loop_
_entity.id
_entity.type
_entity.pdbx_description
1 polymer ?
#
loop_
_entity_poly.entity_id
_entity_poly.type
_entity_poly.pdbx_seq_one_letter_code
_entity_poly.pdbx_strand_id
1 'polypeptide(L)'
;MKGSRDRGDAPQPEFVAGPHAALEVLRAGKREVRRLTLARQEGGAAIEAIVDLARERKVPVETRQREDLDRQLRGATHQGVLLEVGPFPYAEPDAVVTRASTGPEPGFLLVLDGVQDPQNLGAIVRSAEAAGVHGCILPRDRAVGVSPAAVRASAGATEHLLVARVTNVATFLEAIKSQGFWVVGSDAAGDRDLFGADLSVPLALVVGGEGRGLRQLTKARCDLIVRIPSRGKIGSLNASAAAAVCLFEAARQRAVRRGRDPLRYADDRASGSRTPPAAARRATNRIPPEAVAMDAIMLTGRDTVATALRDLAGGEVAAVGVLDETRRVAIREPIPFGHKFAVIPVRTGDLVLKYGEVIGRATRDIPLGAHAHVHNIESLRGRGDLATTGA
;
A
#
# COMPACT_ATOMS: atom_id res chain seq x y z
N MET A 1 -2.91 -35.13 -43.44
CA MET A 1 -2.20 -34.03 -42.76
C MET A 1 -2.92 -33.76 -41.44
N LYS A 2 -2.37 -34.23 -40.31
CA LYS A 2 -2.94 -34.06 -38.97
C LYS A 2 -2.20 -32.92 -38.27
N GLY A 3 -2.96 -31.94 -37.78
CA GLY A 3 -2.46 -30.76 -37.08
C GLY A 3 -1.69 -31.11 -35.80
N SER A 4 -0.51 -30.49 -35.66
CA SER A 4 0.25 -30.48 -34.42
C SER A 4 -0.44 -29.55 -33.44
N ARG A 5 -1.00 -30.15 -32.39
CA ARG A 5 -1.49 -29.43 -31.21
C ARG A 5 -0.33 -28.63 -30.60
N ASP A 6 -0.62 -27.36 -30.40
CA ASP A 6 0.13 -26.40 -29.60
C ASP A 6 0.43 -27.00 -28.22
N ARG A 7 1.68 -27.38 -27.97
CA ARG A 7 2.14 -27.75 -26.63
C ARG A 7 2.45 -26.44 -25.92
N GLY A 8 1.48 -25.93 -25.17
CA GLY A 8 1.69 -24.82 -24.26
C GLY A 8 2.89 -25.13 -23.35
N ASP A 9 3.93 -24.32 -23.46
CA ASP A 9 5.15 -24.43 -22.70
C ASP A 9 4.79 -24.34 -21.20
N ALA A 10 5.07 -25.38 -20.43
CA ALA A 10 4.81 -25.37 -19.00
C ALA A 10 5.69 -24.28 -18.37
N PRO A 11 5.16 -23.41 -17.48
CA PRO A 11 5.96 -22.36 -16.87
C PRO A 11 7.18 -22.97 -16.18
N GLN A 12 8.37 -22.46 -16.51
CA GLN A 12 9.61 -22.94 -15.90
C GLN A 12 9.53 -22.83 -14.37
N PRO A 13 10.07 -23.81 -13.63
CA PRO A 13 10.04 -23.79 -12.17
C PRO A 13 10.77 -22.55 -11.63
N GLU A 14 10.15 -21.87 -10.67
CA GLU A 14 10.77 -20.76 -9.93
C GLU A 14 11.48 -21.29 -8.69
N PHE A 15 12.66 -20.74 -8.41
CA PHE A 15 13.51 -21.20 -7.31
C PHE A 15 13.78 -20.07 -6.31
N VAL A 16 13.30 -20.24 -5.07
CA VAL A 16 13.58 -19.31 -3.97
C VAL A 16 14.69 -19.85 -3.10
N ALA A 17 15.72 -19.03 -2.94
CA ALA A 17 16.96 -19.44 -2.28
C ALA A 17 17.15 -18.70 -0.94
N GLY A 18 17.73 -19.41 0.03
CA GLY A 18 18.08 -18.88 1.34
C GLY A 18 17.07 -19.26 2.45
N PRO A 19 17.55 -19.49 3.68
CA PRO A 19 16.75 -19.98 4.80
C PRO A 19 15.61 -19.05 5.19
N HIS A 20 15.86 -17.73 5.29
CA HIS A 20 14.81 -16.76 5.67
C HIS A 20 13.67 -16.72 4.65
N ALA A 21 14.01 -16.58 3.36
CA ALA A 21 13.01 -16.55 2.30
C ALA A 21 12.22 -17.87 2.25
N ALA A 22 12.90 -19.01 2.37
CA ALA A 22 12.24 -20.31 2.39
C ALA A 22 11.27 -20.48 3.57
N LEU A 23 11.70 -20.08 4.77
CA LEU A 23 10.89 -20.15 5.97
C LEU A 23 9.62 -19.29 5.83
N GLU A 24 9.75 -18.06 5.35
CA GLU A 24 8.61 -17.16 5.20
C GLU A 24 7.63 -17.61 4.10
N VAL A 25 8.12 -18.21 3.02
CA VAL A 25 7.27 -18.84 1.99
C VAL A 25 6.44 -19.98 2.59
N LEU A 26 7.10 -20.87 3.32
CA LEU A 26 6.43 -21.98 3.98
C LEU A 26 5.44 -21.45 5.02
N ARG A 27 5.77 -20.42 5.81
CA ARG A 27 4.86 -19.83 6.81
C ARG A 27 3.63 -19.23 6.16
N ALA A 28 3.81 -18.36 5.17
CA ALA A 28 2.73 -17.67 4.51
C ALA A 28 1.74 -18.61 3.82
N GLY A 29 2.24 -19.69 3.20
CA GLY A 29 1.39 -20.69 2.54
C GLY A 29 0.55 -20.16 1.37
N LYS A 30 0.92 -19.01 0.80
CA LYS A 30 0.16 -18.35 -0.27
C LYS A 30 0.36 -19.00 -1.65
N ARG A 31 1.49 -19.69 -1.85
CA ARG A 31 1.85 -20.30 -3.14
C ARG A 31 2.16 -21.78 -3.01
N GLU A 32 2.02 -22.49 -4.12
CA GLU A 32 2.40 -23.89 -4.25
C GLU A 32 3.91 -24.04 -4.01
N VAL A 33 4.29 -24.97 -3.11
CA VAL A 33 5.67 -25.36 -2.88
C VAL A 33 5.81 -26.82 -3.29
N ARG A 34 6.62 -27.09 -4.31
CA ARG A 34 6.76 -28.43 -4.91
C ARG A 34 7.82 -29.27 -4.22
N ARG A 35 8.90 -28.63 -3.78
CA ARG A 35 10.07 -29.32 -3.23
C ARG A 35 10.92 -28.38 -2.38
N LEU A 36 11.43 -28.91 -1.27
CA LEU A 36 12.55 -28.35 -0.52
C LEU A 36 13.80 -29.16 -0.83
N THR A 37 14.87 -28.49 -1.26
CA THR A 37 16.19 -29.08 -1.43
C THR A 37 17.19 -28.45 -0.48
N LEU A 38 17.89 -29.29 0.28
CA LEU A 38 18.92 -28.91 1.23
C LEU A 38 20.30 -29.33 0.74
N ALA A 39 21.32 -28.51 0.96
CA ALA A 39 22.70 -28.93 0.78
C ALA A 39 23.10 -29.94 1.87
N ARG A 40 23.90 -30.93 1.50
CA ARG A 40 24.42 -31.94 2.42
C ARG A 40 25.26 -31.27 3.52
N GLN A 41 25.17 -31.81 4.74
CA GLN A 41 25.86 -31.33 5.95
C GLN A 41 25.40 -29.95 6.48
N GLU A 42 24.29 -29.39 5.98
CA GLU A 42 23.70 -28.21 6.64
C GLU A 42 22.77 -28.62 7.79
N GLY A 43 22.88 -27.88 8.90
CA GLY A 43 22.12 -28.12 10.13
C GLY A 43 22.03 -26.84 10.96
N GLY A 44 21.31 -26.94 12.08
CA GLY A 44 21.06 -25.83 12.98
C GLY A 44 19.58 -25.41 13.02
N ALA A 45 19.23 -24.64 14.05
CA ALA A 45 17.83 -24.35 14.40
C ALA A 45 17.01 -23.75 13.25
N ALA A 46 17.62 -22.94 12.38
CA ALA A 46 16.93 -22.36 11.23
C ALA A 46 16.55 -23.42 10.18
N ILE A 47 17.43 -24.38 9.90
CA ILE A 47 17.19 -25.46 8.94
C ILE A 47 16.15 -26.45 9.50
N GLU A 48 16.26 -26.78 10.79
CA GLU A 48 15.29 -27.65 11.48
C GLU A 48 13.88 -27.07 11.40
N ALA A 49 13.71 -25.78 11.70
CA ALA A 49 12.43 -25.10 11.58
C ALA A 49 11.84 -25.12 10.16
N ILE A 50 12.70 -25.02 9.14
CA ILE A 50 12.29 -25.11 7.73
C ILE A 50 11.84 -26.54 7.39
N VAL A 51 12.59 -27.56 7.82
CA VAL A 51 12.26 -28.97 7.57
C VAL A 51 10.95 -29.37 8.25
N ASP A 52 10.76 -28.95 9.50
CA ASP A 52 9.55 -29.27 10.25
C ASP A 52 8.32 -28.64 9.60
N LEU A 53 8.41 -27.37 9.20
CA LEU A 53 7.32 -26.70 8.51
C LEU A 53 7.07 -27.28 7.11
N ALA A 54 8.12 -27.68 6.39
CA ALA A 54 7.97 -28.37 5.11
C ALA A 54 7.23 -29.72 5.28
N ARG A 55 7.56 -30.50 6.31
CA ARG A 55 6.87 -31.75 6.64
C ARG A 55 5.42 -31.53 7.03
N GLU A 56 5.14 -30.53 7.87
CA GLU A 56 3.77 -30.12 8.24
C GLU A 56 2.93 -29.79 7.00
N ARG A 57 3.54 -29.07 6.04
CA ARG A 57 2.93 -28.71 4.76
C ARG A 57 2.99 -29.83 3.69
N LYS A 58 3.49 -31.01 4.04
CA LYS A 58 3.63 -32.17 3.15
C LYS A 58 4.47 -31.88 1.89
N VAL A 59 5.44 -30.97 2.01
CA VAL A 59 6.40 -30.66 0.96
C VAL A 59 7.52 -31.71 0.97
N PRO A 60 7.81 -32.38 -0.17
CA PRO A 60 8.94 -33.29 -0.28
C PRO A 60 10.28 -32.60 0.06
N VAL A 61 11.06 -33.22 0.95
CA VAL A 61 12.39 -32.74 1.36
C VAL A 61 13.46 -33.65 0.77
N GLU A 62 14.43 -33.06 0.08
CA GLU A 62 15.52 -33.74 -0.59
C GLU A 62 16.87 -33.15 -0.16
N THR A 63 17.91 -33.98 -0.07
CA THR A 63 19.28 -33.52 0.20
C THR A 63 20.16 -33.75 -1.02
N ARG A 64 20.89 -32.72 -1.46
CA ARG A 64 21.83 -32.77 -2.60
C ARG A 64 23.19 -32.21 -2.25
N GLN A 65 24.17 -32.39 -3.14
CA GLN A 65 25.47 -31.73 -2.98
C GLN A 65 25.33 -30.22 -3.18
N ARG A 66 26.20 -29.43 -2.56
CA ARG A 66 26.12 -27.96 -2.61
C ARG A 66 26.23 -27.45 -4.05
N GLU A 67 27.12 -28.07 -4.81
CA GLU A 67 27.39 -27.75 -6.21
C GLU A 67 26.16 -28.01 -7.10
N ASP A 68 25.26 -28.90 -6.71
CA ASP A 68 24.00 -29.12 -7.42
C ASP A 68 23.06 -27.92 -7.28
N LEU A 69 23.01 -27.30 -6.09
CA LEU A 69 22.22 -26.10 -5.83
C LEU A 69 22.83 -24.88 -6.53
N ASP A 70 24.15 -24.74 -6.52
CA ASP A 70 24.87 -23.66 -7.20
C ASP A 70 24.55 -23.63 -8.70
N ARG A 71 24.52 -24.81 -9.35
CA ARG A 71 24.17 -24.94 -10.77
C ARG A 71 22.75 -24.50 -11.08
N GLN A 72 21.80 -24.66 -10.15
CA GLN A 72 20.40 -24.26 -10.35
C GLN A 72 20.19 -22.75 -10.25
N LEU A 73 21.04 -22.03 -9.51
CA LEU A 73 20.76 -20.66 -9.09
C LEU A 73 21.49 -19.55 -9.86
N ARG A 74 22.23 -19.86 -10.94
CA ARG A 74 22.90 -18.86 -11.81
C ARG A 74 23.61 -17.74 -11.02
N GLY A 75 24.31 -18.07 -9.94
CA GLY A 75 25.05 -17.11 -9.11
C GLY A 75 24.30 -16.51 -7.92
N ALA A 76 23.06 -16.92 -7.64
CA ALA A 76 22.35 -16.54 -6.44
C ALA A 76 22.83 -17.32 -5.20
N THR A 77 23.23 -16.62 -4.13
CA THR A 77 23.53 -17.23 -2.83
C THR A 77 22.31 -17.95 -2.26
N HIS A 78 22.50 -19.23 -1.92
CA HIS A 78 21.44 -20.13 -1.46
C HIS A 78 21.55 -20.56 0.00
N GLN A 79 22.74 -20.48 0.59
CA GLN A 79 22.96 -20.84 2.00
C GLN A 79 22.35 -22.21 2.33
N GLY A 80 22.61 -23.17 1.43
CA GLY A 80 22.12 -24.55 1.40
C GLY A 80 20.61 -24.78 1.43
N VAL A 81 19.78 -23.77 1.22
CA VAL A 81 18.31 -23.93 1.16
C VAL A 81 17.78 -23.47 -0.18
N LEU A 82 16.98 -24.33 -0.81
CA LEU A 82 16.29 -24.04 -2.06
C LEU A 82 14.86 -24.57 -2.04
N LEU A 83 13.90 -23.71 -2.39
CA LEU A 83 12.51 -24.09 -2.62
C LEU A 83 12.20 -24.00 -4.11
N GLU A 84 11.62 -25.08 -4.64
CA GLU A 84 10.94 -25.07 -5.93
C GLU A 84 9.48 -24.65 -5.70
N VAL A 85 9.07 -23.54 -6.30
CA VAL A 85 7.77 -22.90 -6.06
C VAL A 85 6.99 -22.65 -7.36
N GLY A 86 5.67 -22.54 -7.22
CA GLY A 86 4.82 -21.98 -8.26
C GLY A 86 4.98 -20.47 -8.40
N PRO A 87 4.34 -19.86 -9.42
CA PRO A 87 4.40 -18.43 -9.66
C PRO A 87 3.88 -17.62 -8.47
N PHE A 88 4.37 -16.39 -8.31
CA PHE A 88 3.91 -15.51 -7.24
C PHE A 88 2.40 -15.19 -7.37
N PRO A 89 1.58 -15.40 -6.32
CA PRO A 89 0.13 -15.23 -6.37
C PRO A 89 -0.26 -13.76 -6.16
N TYR A 90 -0.32 -12.99 -7.25
CA TYR A 90 -0.82 -11.61 -7.18
C TYR A 90 -2.29 -11.58 -6.75
N ALA A 91 -2.62 -10.64 -5.87
CA ALA A 91 -4.00 -10.33 -5.54
C ALA A 91 -4.64 -9.47 -6.63
N GLU A 92 -5.97 -9.50 -6.70
CA GLU A 92 -6.73 -8.51 -7.47
C GLU A 92 -6.60 -7.13 -6.83
N PRO A 93 -6.45 -6.04 -7.61
CA PRO A 93 -6.31 -4.69 -7.07
C PRO A 93 -7.44 -4.32 -6.09
N ASP A 94 -8.68 -4.68 -6.42
CA ASP A 94 -9.85 -4.38 -5.59
C ASP A 94 -9.80 -5.08 -4.22
N ALA A 95 -9.23 -6.29 -4.15
CA ALA A 95 -9.05 -6.99 -2.89
C ALA A 95 -8.04 -6.27 -1.98
N VAL A 96 -6.99 -5.67 -2.56
CA VAL A 96 -6.01 -4.87 -1.82
C VAL A 96 -6.64 -3.60 -1.26
N VAL A 97 -7.41 -2.89 -2.10
CA VAL A 97 -8.10 -1.66 -1.69
C VAL A 97 -9.15 -1.95 -0.63
N THR A 98 -9.96 -3.01 -0.82
CA THR A 98 -10.97 -3.44 0.16
C THR A 98 -10.33 -3.72 1.52
N ARG A 99 -9.23 -4.49 1.57
CA ARG A 99 -8.50 -4.75 2.82
C ARG A 99 -8.07 -3.48 3.52
N ALA A 100 -7.62 -2.48 2.76
CA ALA A 100 -7.19 -1.20 3.32
C ALA A 100 -8.36 -0.32 3.78
N SER A 101 -9.56 -0.48 3.21
CA SER A 101 -10.74 0.34 3.53
C SER A 101 -11.61 -0.24 4.65
N THR A 102 -11.66 -1.57 4.82
CA THR A 102 -12.55 -2.23 5.80
C THR A 102 -11.88 -2.54 7.13
N GLY A 103 -10.60 -2.21 7.29
CA GLY A 103 -9.87 -2.44 8.52
C GLY A 103 -10.26 -1.46 9.64
N PRO A 104 -9.95 -1.78 10.91
CA PRO A 104 -10.08 -0.83 12.02
C PRO A 104 -9.05 0.31 11.96
N GLU A 105 -8.13 0.23 11.01
CA GLU A 105 -7.01 1.12 10.79
C GLU A 105 -7.28 2.00 9.56
N PRO A 106 -6.89 3.29 9.55
CA PRO A 106 -6.93 4.08 8.32
C PRO A 106 -6.15 3.37 7.23
N GLY A 107 -6.70 3.27 6.02
CA GLY A 107 -6.06 2.56 4.91
C GLY A 107 -4.64 3.05 4.64
N PHE A 108 -3.72 2.14 4.37
CA PHE A 108 -2.33 2.45 4.06
C PHE A 108 -1.87 1.57 2.90
N LEU A 109 -1.71 2.18 1.74
CA LEU A 109 -1.28 1.53 0.51
C LEU A 109 0.09 2.07 0.10
N LEU A 110 0.89 1.19 -0.47
CA LEU A 110 2.10 1.54 -1.21
C LEU A 110 1.83 1.35 -2.71
N VAL A 111 2.21 2.33 -3.51
CA VAL A 111 2.13 2.27 -4.97
C VAL A 111 3.53 2.54 -5.54
N LEU A 112 4.06 1.61 -6.33
CA LEU A 112 5.35 1.78 -6.98
C LEU A 112 5.14 2.21 -8.42
N ASP A 113 5.88 3.21 -8.88
CA ASP A 113 5.82 3.71 -10.25
C ASP A 113 7.17 3.56 -10.95
N GLY A 114 7.40 2.40 -11.55
CA GLY A 114 8.55 2.16 -12.42
C GLY A 114 9.84 1.73 -11.72
N VAL A 115 9.75 1.08 -10.55
CA VAL A 115 10.87 0.37 -9.93
C VAL A 115 11.26 -0.83 -10.80
N GLN A 116 12.54 -0.92 -11.19
CA GLN A 116 13.03 -1.93 -12.15
C GLN A 116 14.00 -2.95 -11.53
N ASP A 117 14.60 -2.63 -10.39
CA ASP A 117 15.55 -3.53 -9.73
C ASP A 117 14.84 -4.45 -8.71
N PRO A 118 14.95 -5.79 -8.83
CA PRO A 118 14.44 -6.72 -7.84
C PRO A 118 14.92 -6.44 -6.41
N GLN A 119 16.15 -5.94 -6.23
CA GLN A 119 16.69 -5.61 -4.91
C GLN A 119 15.94 -4.44 -4.29
N ASN A 120 15.74 -3.35 -5.04
CA ASN A 120 14.95 -2.22 -4.58
C ASN A 120 13.50 -2.62 -4.31
N LEU A 121 12.85 -3.39 -5.20
CA LEU A 121 11.50 -3.90 -4.94
C LEU A 121 11.44 -4.68 -3.62
N GLY A 122 12.37 -5.63 -3.42
CA GLY A 122 12.39 -6.45 -2.21
C GLY A 122 12.59 -5.62 -0.93
N ALA A 123 13.54 -4.68 -0.95
CA ALA A 123 13.81 -3.80 0.19
C ALA A 123 12.64 -2.87 0.51
N ILE A 124 11.97 -2.33 -0.52
CA ILE A 124 10.78 -1.49 -0.34
C ILE A 124 9.63 -2.31 0.25
N VAL A 125 9.31 -3.48 -0.32
CA VAL A 125 8.22 -4.33 0.17
C VAL A 125 8.48 -4.79 1.60
N ARG A 126 9.73 -5.13 1.94
CA ARG A 126 10.13 -5.46 3.31
C ARG A 126 9.87 -4.30 4.27
N SER A 127 10.24 -3.08 3.88
CA SER A 127 9.99 -1.88 4.68
C SER A 127 8.49 -1.61 4.81
N ALA A 128 7.71 -1.85 3.75
CA ALA A 128 6.26 -1.66 3.73
C ALA A 128 5.53 -2.64 4.65
N GLU A 129 5.89 -3.92 4.60
CA GLU A 129 5.34 -4.95 5.49
C GLU A 129 5.64 -4.59 6.96
N ALA A 130 6.88 -4.23 7.26
CA ALA A 130 7.29 -3.82 8.60
C ALA A 130 6.57 -2.54 9.07
N ALA A 131 6.32 -1.58 8.16
CA ALA A 131 5.62 -0.33 8.45
C ALA A 131 4.08 -0.48 8.57
N GLY A 132 3.54 -1.70 8.42
CA GLY A 132 2.10 -1.95 8.55
C GLY A 132 1.28 -1.53 7.33
N VAL A 133 1.89 -1.50 6.14
CA VAL A 133 1.16 -1.29 4.88
C VAL A 133 0.18 -2.43 4.64
N HIS A 134 -1.03 -2.12 4.19
CA HIS A 134 -2.09 -3.10 3.94
C HIS A 134 -1.91 -3.84 2.61
N GLY A 135 -1.30 -3.19 1.62
CA GLY A 135 -0.88 -3.81 0.37
C GLY A 135 -0.05 -2.91 -0.53
N CYS A 136 0.58 -3.54 -1.52
CA CYS A 136 1.47 -2.91 -2.48
C CYS A 136 0.93 -3.08 -3.91
N ILE A 137 1.00 -2.00 -4.69
CA ILE A 137 0.51 -1.94 -6.07
C ILE A 137 1.69 -1.72 -7.01
N LEU A 138 1.83 -2.60 -8.00
CA LEU A 138 2.87 -2.56 -9.03
C LEU A 138 2.23 -2.36 -10.41
N PRO A 139 2.88 -1.68 -11.37
CA PRO A 139 2.42 -1.68 -12.74
C PRO A 139 2.75 -3.03 -13.40
N ARG A 140 1.91 -3.47 -14.35
CA ARG A 140 2.17 -4.67 -15.16
C ARG A 140 3.38 -4.49 -16.08
N ASP A 141 3.55 -3.29 -16.62
CA ASP A 141 4.58 -2.96 -17.60
C ASP A 141 5.63 -2.00 -17.03
N ARG A 142 6.85 -2.08 -17.56
CA ARG A 142 7.97 -1.18 -17.23
C ARG A 142 8.25 -1.10 -15.72
N ALA A 143 8.09 -2.23 -15.03
CA ALA A 143 8.50 -2.45 -13.66
C ALA A 143 8.87 -3.91 -13.44
N VAL A 144 9.60 -4.16 -12.37
CA VAL A 144 9.95 -5.50 -11.93
C VAL A 144 8.78 -6.15 -11.20
N GLY A 145 8.52 -7.41 -11.52
CA GLY A 145 7.61 -8.25 -10.75
C GLY A 145 8.27 -8.79 -9.48
N VAL A 146 7.46 -9.37 -8.59
CA VAL A 146 7.93 -10.22 -7.50
C VAL A 146 8.53 -11.50 -8.09
N SER A 147 9.82 -11.44 -8.42
CA SER A 147 10.64 -12.56 -8.84
C SER A 147 11.31 -13.24 -7.63
N PRO A 148 11.88 -14.44 -7.77
CA PRO A 148 12.61 -15.07 -6.67
C PRO A 148 13.76 -14.20 -6.11
N ALA A 149 14.39 -13.39 -6.97
CA ALA A 149 15.38 -12.41 -6.53
C ALA A 149 14.78 -11.34 -5.60
N ALA A 150 13.59 -10.81 -5.93
CA ALA A 150 12.88 -9.85 -5.10
C ALA A 150 12.38 -10.49 -3.79
N VAL A 151 11.91 -11.74 -3.83
CA VAL A 151 11.51 -12.50 -2.63
C VAL A 151 12.70 -12.61 -1.68
N ARG A 152 13.86 -13.03 -2.19
CA ARG A 152 15.08 -13.12 -1.40
C ARG A 152 15.52 -11.77 -0.85
N ALA A 153 15.52 -10.72 -1.67
CA ALA A 153 15.86 -9.35 -1.24
C ALA A 153 14.93 -8.85 -0.12
N SER A 154 13.65 -9.24 -0.16
CA SER A 154 12.67 -8.92 0.89
C SER A 154 12.78 -9.78 2.15
N ALA A 155 13.70 -10.76 2.19
CA ALA A 155 13.75 -11.81 3.20
C ALA A 155 12.40 -12.55 3.36
N GLY A 156 11.62 -12.66 2.28
CA GLY A 156 10.30 -13.29 2.27
C GLY A 156 9.13 -12.39 2.69
N ALA A 157 9.34 -11.11 3.01
CA ALA A 157 8.25 -10.19 3.38
C ALA A 157 7.18 -10.02 2.27
N THR A 158 7.58 -10.21 1.01
CA THR A 158 6.67 -10.28 -0.16
C THR A 158 5.59 -11.35 -0.01
N GLU A 159 5.83 -12.41 0.76
CA GLU A 159 4.86 -13.48 1.02
C GLU A 159 3.80 -13.08 2.05
N HIS A 160 4.00 -12.01 2.82
CA HIS A 160 3.07 -11.58 3.88
C HIS A 160 2.22 -10.38 3.46
N LEU A 161 2.77 -9.49 2.64
CA LEU A 161 2.03 -8.36 2.09
C LEU A 161 1.11 -8.79 0.92
N LEU A 162 -0.07 -8.19 0.78
CA LEU A 162 -0.85 -8.34 -0.46
C LEU A 162 -0.19 -7.49 -1.55
N VAL A 163 0.11 -8.10 -2.70
CA VAL A 163 0.70 -7.41 -3.85
C VAL A 163 -0.21 -7.59 -5.05
N ALA A 164 -0.63 -6.49 -5.68
CA ALA A 164 -1.45 -6.51 -6.89
C ALA A 164 -0.74 -5.82 -8.05
N ARG A 165 -1.16 -6.15 -9.27
CA ARG A 165 -0.66 -5.53 -10.49
C ARG A 165 -1.76 -4.77 -11.23
N VAL A 166 -1.47 -3.53 -11.62
CA VAL A 166 -2.39 -2.67 -12.39
C VAL A 166 -1.82 -2.35 -13.76
N THR A 167 -2.68 -2.19 -14.75
CA THR A 167 -2.26 -1.83 -16.12
C THR A 167 -1.82 -0.36 -16.18
N ASN A 168 -2.51 0.52 -15.45
CA ASN A 168 -2.21 1.95 -15.42
C ASN A 168 -2.28 2.48 -13.98
N VAL A 169 -1.13 2.93 -13.47
CA VAL A 169 -1.01 3.49 -12.12
C VAL A 169 -1.83 4.77 -11.97
N ALA A 170 -1.81 5.68 -12.95
CA ALA A 170 -2.53 6.95 -12.86
C ALA A 170 -4.04 6.74 -12.76
N THR A 171 -4.61 5.82 -13.54
CA THR A 171 -6.03 5.45 -13.47
C THR A 171 -6.37 4.80 -12.13
N PHE A 172 -5.51 3.91 -11.63
CA PHE A 172 -5.69 3.31 -10.31
C PHE A 172 -5.69 4.38 -9.20
N LEU A 173 -4.77 5.35 -9.26
CA LEU A 173 -4.71 6.45 -8.30
C LEU A 173 -5.98 7.32 -8.33
N GLU A 174 -6.52 7.63 -9.51
CA GLU A 174 -7.80 8.34 -9.62
C GLU A 174 -8.94 7.56 -8.94
N ALA A 175 -9.01 6.25 -9.15
CA ALA A 175 -10.07 5.40 -8.61
C ALA A 175 -10.02 5.28 -7.08
N ILE A 176 -8.84 5.15 -6.47
CA ILE A 176 -8.75 5.09 -5.01
C ILE A 176 -8.97 6.45 -4.34
N LYS A 177 -8.71 7.56 -5.04
CA LYS A 177 -9.01 8.90 -4.54
C LYS A 177 -10.50 9.13 -4.36
N SER A 178 -11.32 8.64 -5.30
CA SER A 178 -12.77 8.67 -5.14
C SER A 178 -13.27 7.74 -4.04
N GLN A 179 -12.42 6.86 -3.51
CA GLN A 179 -12.69 6.02 -2.34
C GLN A 179 -12.11 6.59 -1.04
N GLY A 180 -11.66 7.85 -1.06
CA GLY A 180 -11.20 8.56 0.14
C GLY A 180 -9.71 8.45 0.46
N PHE A 181 -8.91 7.73 -0.36
CA PHE A 181 -7.46 7.71 -0.18
C PHE A 181 -6.83 9.05 -0.56
N TRP A 182 -5.94 9.54 0.30
CA TRP A 182 -5.05 10.65 0.04
C TRP A 182 -3.79 10.14 -0.68
N VAL A 183 -3.50 10.65 -1.87
CA VAL A 183 -2.37 10.17 -2.67
C VAL A 183 -1.17 11.09 -2.45
N VAL A 184 -0.12 10.56 -1.83
CA VAL A 184 1.12 11.29 -1.54
C VAL A 184 2.26 10.68 -2.35
N GLY A 185 2.82 11.46 -3.27
CA GLY A 185 4.02 11.06 -4.01
C GLY A 185 5.30 11.47 -3.29
N SER A 186 6.33 10.61 -3.34
CA SER A 186 7.67 10.91 -2.86
C SER A 186 8.59 11.28 -4.02
N ASP A 187 9.09 12.50 -4.04
CA ASP A 187 9.97 13.04 -5.10
C ASP A 187 10.91 14.10 -4.51
N ALA A 188 12.17 14.12 -4.93
CA ALA A 188 13.14 15.11 -4.47
C ALA A 188 12.74 16.55 -4.83
N ALA A 189 12.01 16.73 -5.93
CA ALA A 189 11.44 18.01 -6.36
C ALA A 189 10.06 18.30 -5.72
N GLY A 190 9.71 17.64 -4.62
CA GLY A 190 8.49 17.90 -3.87
C GLY A 190 8.48 19.28 -3.20
N ASP A 191 7.30 19.89 -3.14
CA ASP A 191 7.12 21.24 -2.59
C ASP A 191 6.92 21.24 -1.07
N ARG A 192 6.54 20.10 -0.48
CA ARG A 192 6.39 19.94 0.98
C ARG A 192 7.47 19.05 1.59
N ASP A 193 7.92 19.40 2.79
CA ASP A 193 8.76 18.53 3.59
C ASP A 193 7.95 17.36 4.14
N LEU A 194 8.49 16.14 4.01
CA LEU A 194 7.87 14.91 4.50
C LEU A 194 7.40 15.03 5.96
N PHE A 195 8.23 15.61 6.83
CA PHE A 195 7.97 15.71 8.27
C PHE A 195 6.91 16.75 8.63
N GLY A 196 6.51 17.60 7.69
CA GLY A 196 5.43 18.57 7.86
C GLY A 196 4.10 18.11 7.28
N ALA A 197 4.06 16.98 6.57
CA ALA A 197 2.84 16.46 5.95
C ALA A 197 2.09 15.52 6.92
N ASP A 198 0.75 15.53 6.85
CA ASP A 198 -0.07 14.53 7.54
C ASP A 198 -0.20 13.26 6.70
N LEU A 199 0.38 12.17 7.21
CA LEU A 199 0.43 10.84 6.59
C LEU A 199 -0.44 9.81 7.35
N SER A 200 -1.27 10.27 8.28
CA SER A 200 -2.05 9.41 9.16
C SER A 200 -3.51 9.19 8.74
N VAL A 201 -4.00 9.99 7.78
CA VAL A 201 -5.26 9.76 7.05
C VAL A 201 -5.15 8.54 6.12
N PRO A 202 -6.26 7.96 5.60
CA PRO A 202 -6.19 6.95 4.55
C PRO A 202 -5.23 7.38 3.43
N LEU A 203 -4.15 6.62 3.22
CA LEU A 203 -2.97 7.06 2.48
C LEU A 203 -2.63 6.06 1.39
N ALA A 204 -2.38 6.56 0.19
CA ALA A 204 -1.64 5.86 -0.84
C ALA A 204 -0.30 6.58 -1.06
N LEU A 205 0.77 5.99 -0.54
CA LEU A 205 2.12 6.50 -0.71
C LEU A 205 2.68 6.01 -2.05
N VAL A 206 3.08 6.93 -2.92
CA VAL A 206 3.61 6.63 -4.25
C VAL A 206 5.11 6.84 -4.28
N VAL A 207 5.86 5.81 -4.67
CA VAL A 207 7.33 5.87 -4.81
C VAL A 207 7.71 5.62 -6.26
N GLY A 208 8.47 6.55 -6.84
CA GLY A 208 8.95 6.46 -8.21
C GLY A 208 10.14 5.53 -8.39
N GLY A 209 10.42 5.20 -9.64
CA GLY A 209 11.58 4.43 -10.06
C GLY A 209 12.90 5.18 -9.88
N GLU A 210 14.00 4.44 -10.05
CA GLU A 210 15.35 4.94 -9.88
C GLU A 210 15.69 6.06 -10.88
N GLY A 211 16.34 7.13 -10.41
CA GLY A 211 16.86 8.22 -11.22
C GLY A 211 15.82 9.23 -11.75
N ARG A 212 14.67 8.76 -12.26
CA ARG A 212 13.62 9.62 -12.85
C ARG A 212 12.55 10.08 -11.86
N GLY A 213 12.46 9.44 -10.69
CA GLY A 213 11.39 9.72 -9.73
C GLY A 213 10.02 9.31 -10.28
N LEU A 214 8.98 10.07 -9.94
CA LEU A 214 7.60 9.80 -10.37
C LEU A 214 7.41 10.16 -11.83
N ARG A 215 6.67 9.33 -12.59
CA ARG A 215 6.26 9.70 -13.95
C ARG A 215 5.31 10.89 -13.91
N GLN A 216 5.34 11.73 -14.94
CA GLN A 216 4.54 12.97 -15.00
C GLN A 216 3.04 12.74 -14.76
N LEU A 217 2.46 11.70 -15.36
CA LEU A 217 1.04 11.36 -15.15
C LEU A 217 0.75 10.95 -13.71
N THR A 218 1.61 10.13 -13.11
CA THR A 218 1.52 9.74 -11.70
C THR A 218 1.62 10.95 -10.77
N LYS A 219 2.60 11.83 -11.02
CA LYS A 219 2.83 13.06 -10.27
C LYS A 219 1.61 13.98 -10.32
N ALA A 220 0.97 14.09 -11.49
CA ALA A 220 -0.27 14.87 -11.67
C ALA A 220 -1.51 14.28 -10.97
N ARG A 221 -1.44 13.05 -10.45
CA ARG A 221 -2.53 12.41 -9.66
C ARG A 221 -2.30 12.42 -8.16
N CYS A 222 -1.09 12.70 -7.73
CA CYS A 222 -0.81 12.90 -6.32
C CYS A 222 -1.51 14.17 -5.83
N ASP A 223 -2.19 14.08 -4.70
CA ASP A 223 -2.71 15.25 -3.98
C ASP A 223 -1.56 16.07 -3.41
N LEU A 224 -0.53 15.37 -2.92
CA LEU A 224 0.65 15.96 -2.32
C LEU A 224 1.94 15.33 -2.90
N ILE A 225 3.00 16.14 -3.07
CA ILE A 225 4.34 15.62 -3.36
C ILE A 225 5.25 16.03 -2.20
N VAL A 226 5.77 15.05 -1.47
CA VAL A 226 6.70 15.25 -0.36
C VAL A 226 8.13 15.02 -0.82
N ARG A 227 9.05 15.82 -0.27
CA ARG A 227 10.49 15.60 -0.34
C ARG A 227 11.03 15.23 1.03
N ILE A 228 12.10 14.44 1.05
CA ILE A 228 12.88 14.19 2.26
C ILE A 228 13.91 15.33 2.37
N PRO A 229 13.88 16.17 3.42
CA PRO A 229 14.87 17.23 3.58
C PRO A 229 16.29 16.67 3.66
N SER A 230 17.15 17.05 2.72
CA SER A 230 18.55 16.64 2.67
C SER A 230 19.48 17.81 3.00
N ARG A 231 20.48 17.58 3.87
CA ARG A 231 21.52 18.58 4.20
C ARG A 231 22.85 18.36 3.47
N GLY A 232 22.94 17.31 2.66
CA GLY A 232 24.14 16.93 1.93
C GLY A 232 24.22 17.55 0.54
N LYS A 233 25.32 17.25 -0.17
CA LYS A 233 25.57 17.72 -1.55
C LYS A 233 24.94 16.85 -2.64
N ILE A 234 24.41 15.68 -2.27
CA ILE A 234 23.75 14.77 -3.20
C ILE A 234 22.27 15.11 -3.34
N GLY A 235 21.74 15.00 -4.57
CA GLY A 235 20.41 15.48 -4.91
C GLY A 235 19.25 14.54 -4.58
N SER A 236 19.49 13.28 -4.22
CA SER A 236 18.44 12.33 -3.85
C SER A 236 18.97 11.09 -3.14
N LEU A 237 18.08 10.39 -2.43
CA LEU A 237 18.32 9.07 -1.86
C LEU A 237 17.99 7.97 -2.88
N ASN A 238 18.54 6.76 -2.68
CA ASN A 238 18.05 5.56 -3.37
C ASN A 238 16.55 5.37 -3.10
N ALA A 239 15.81 4.86 -4.08
CA ALA A 239 14.36 4.68 -4.00
C ALA A 239 13.90 3.84 -2.79
N SER A 240 14.63 2.78 -2.43
CA SER A 240 14.31 1.96 -1.25
C SER A 240 14.54 2.69 0.06
N ALA A 241 15.62 3.48 0.15
CA ALA A 241 15.91 4.31 1.32
C ALA A 241 14.86 5.41 1.48
N ALA A 242 14.50 6.10 0.38
CA ALA A 242 13.45 7.10 0.39
C ALA A 242 12.09 6.49 0.80
N ALA A 243 11.73 5.33 0.23
CA ALA A 243 10.52 4.62 0.60
C ALA A 243 10.50 4.27 2.09
N ALA A 244 11.58 3.72 2.63
CA ALA A 244 11.67 3.37 4.05
C ALA A 244 11.43 4.58 4.95
N VAL A 245 12.08 5.73 4.67
CA VAL A 245 11.89 6.97 5.44
C VAL A 245 10.42 7.42 5.39
N CYS A 246 9.81 7.47 4.20
CA CYS A 246 8.41 7.87 4.05
C CYS A 246 7.43 6.90 4.74
N LEU A 247 7.68 5.60 4.63
CA LEU A 247 6.84 4.55 5.21
C LEU A 247 6.86 4.59 6.73
N PHE A 248 8.05 4.70 7.34
CA PHE A 248 8.18 4.73 8.80
C PHE A 248 7.74 6.07 9.40
N GLU A 249 7.85 7.19 8.68
CA GLU A 249 7.24 8.44 9.14
C GLU A 249 5.71 8.34 9.16
N ALA A 250 5.10 7.78 8.12
CA ALA A 250 3.67 7.50 8.11
C ALA A 250 3.26 6.58 9.27
N ALA A 251 3.99 5.48 9.47
CA ALA A 251 3.75 4.55 10.58
C ALA A 251 3.85 5.24 11.95
N ARG A 252 4.86 6.09 12.16
CA ARG A 252 5.05 6.87 13.39
C ARG A 252 3.85 7.80 13.65
N GLN A 253 3.43 8.58 12.68
CA GLN A 253 2.28 9.48 12.82
C GLN A 253 0.98 8.71 13.15
N ARG A 254 0.78 7.57 12.47
CA ARG A 254 -0.37 6.68 12.68
C ARG A 254 -0.39 6.04 14.07
N ALA A 255 0.77 5.68 14.61
CA ALA A 255 0.88 5.19 15.98
C ALA A 255 0.51 6.27 17.01
N VAL A 256 1.07 7.49 16.86
CA VAL A 256 0.80 8.62 17.76
C VAL A 256 -0.69 8.97 17.79
N ARG A 257 -1.35 9.05 16.63
CA ARG A 257 -2.80 9.35 16.56
C ARG A 257 -3.69 8.35 17.28
N ARG A 258 -3.21 7.14 17.52
CA ARG A 258 -3.96 6.10 18.24
C ARG A 258 -3.66 6.06 19.74
N GLY A 259 -2.94 7.07 20.26
CA GLY A 259 -2.46 7.06 21.63
C GLY A 259 -1.45 5.93 21.91
N ARG A 260 -0.83 5.36 20.86
CA ARG A 260 0.22 4.34 21.01
C ARG A 260 1.57 5.03 21.11
N ASP A 261 2.44 4.52 21.97
CA ASP A 261 3.82 4.98 22.06
C ASP A 261 4.54 4.66 20.72
N PRO A 262 4.96 5.68 19.94
CA PRO A 262 5.64 5.47 18.67
C PRO A 262 6.97 4.71 18.80
N LEU A 263 7.53 4.59 20.01
CA LEU A 263 8.76 3.84 20.28
C LEU A 263 8.52 2.36 20.64
N ARG A 264 7.27 1.91 20.82
CA ARG A 264 6.91 0.52 21.22
C ARG A 264 6.21 -0.29 20.13
N TYR A 265 6.40 0.06 18.86
CA TYR A 265 5.73 -0.55 17.70
C TYR A 265 5.91 -2.09 17.55
N ALA A 266 6.84 -2.72 18.28
CA ALA A 266 7.17 -4.14 18.17
C ALA A 266 6.23 -5.12 18.92
N ASP A 267 5.48 -4.67 19.94
CA ASP A 267 4.90 -5.60 20.92
C ASP A 267 3.57 -6.27 20.53
N ASP A 268 2.82 -5.72 19.58
CA ASP A 268 1.46 -6.22 19.29
C ASP A 268 1.43 -7.56 18.51
N ARG A 269 2.52 -7.94 17.83
CA ARG A 269 2.60 -9.25 17.14
C ARG A 269 3.16 -10.37 18.03
N ALA A 270 3.83 -10.04 19.13
CA ALA A 270 4.50 -11.01 19.99
C ALA A 270 3.55 -11.73 20.99
N SER A 271 2.33 -11.22 21.21
CA SER A 271 1.36 -11.83 22.13
C SER A 271 0.50 -12.95 21.52
N GLY A 272 0.79 -13.36 20.29
CA GLY A 272 0.02 -14.35 19.52
C GLY A 272 0.40 -15.81 19.75
N SER A 273 0.60 -16.27 21.00
CA SER A 273 0.55 -17.71 21.30
C SER A 273 -0.92 -18.13 21.44
N ARG A 274 -1.55 -18.59 20.36
CA ARG A 274 -2.84 -19.29 20.47
C ARG A 274 -2.81 -20.58 19.67
N THR A 275 -2.48 -21.65 20.38
CA THR A 275 -3.09 -22.96 20.17
C THR A 275 -4.61 -22.75 20.08
N PRO A 276 -5.32 -23.32 19.09
CA PRO A 276 -6.76 -23.11 18.96
C PRO A 276 -7.48 -23.89 20.07
N PRO A 277 -8.29 -23.25 20.94
CA PRO A 277 -9.17 -24.02 21.80
C PRO A 277 -10.43 -24.43 21.03
N ALA A 278 -10.76 -25.70 21.18
CA ALA A 278 -11.98 -26.31 20.71
C ALA A 278 -13.22 -25.59 21.28
N ALA A 279 -14.23 -25.46 20.40
CA ALA A 279 -15.66 -25.27 20.66
C ALA A 279 -16.09 -24.64 22.01
N ALA A 280 -16.61 -23.40 21.98
CA ALA A 280 -17.81 -23.05 22.74
C ALA A 280 -18.35 -21.63 22.43
N ARG A 281 -19.60 -21.63 21.97
CA ARG A 281 -20.72 -20.73 22.33
C ARG A 281 -20.78 -19.32 21.73
N ARG A 282 -21.86 -19.15 20.95
CA ARG A 282 -22.52 -17.90 20.57
C ARG A 282 -22.49 -16.87 21.71
N ALA A 283 -21.72 -15.80 21.51
CA ALA A 283 -21.90 -14.55 22.21
C ALA A 283 -22.39 -13.53 21.17
N THR A 284 -23.58 -13.00 21.41
CA THR A 284 -24.23 -11.98 20.59
C THR A 284 -23.38 -10.72 20.58
N ASN A 285 -22.88 -10.35 19.40
CA ASN A 285 -22.16 -9.10 19.19
C ASN A 285 -23.17 -7.93 19.24
N ARG A 286 -23.43 -7.40 20.43
CA ARG A 286 -24.11 -6.10 20.58
C ARG A 286 -23.06 -5.05 20.89
N ILE A 287 -22.80 -4.22 19.88
CA ILE A 287 -22.06 -2.96 20.00
C ILE A 287 -22.91 -1.98 20.82
N PRO A 288 -22.34 -1.21 21.76
CA PRO A 288 -23.06 -0.19 22.50
C PRO A 288 -23.68 0.83 21.53
N PRO A 289 -24.94 1.28 21.74
CA PRO A 289 -25.66 2.18 20.84
C PRO A 289 -25.08 3.61 20.74
N GLU A 290 -23.99 3.91 21.47
CA GLU A 290 -23.39 5.25 21.58
C GLU A 290 -22.07 5.42 20.83
N ALA A 291 -21.56 4.38 20.15
CA ALA A 291 -20.49 4.55 19.16
C ALA A 291 -21.07 5.21 17.91
N VAL A 292 -21.00 6.55 17.84
CA VAL A 292 -21.53 7.34 16.73
C VAL A 292 -20.98 6.82 15.40
N ALA A 293 -21.83 6.17 14.60
CA ALA A 293 -21.52 5.83 13.22
C ALA A 293 -21.31 7.15 12.47
N MET A 294 -20.06 7.46 12.11
CA MET A 294 -19.75 8.70 11.41
C MET A 294 -20.04 8.53 9.92
N ASP A 295 -20.80 9.47 9.35
CA ASP A 295 -21.22 9.46 7.95
C ASP A 295 -20.16 10.11 7.04
N ALA A 296 -19.30 10.96 7.61
CA ALA A 296 -18.25 11.67 6.91
C ALA A 296 -17.08 12.00 7.85
N ILE A 297 -15.91 12.27 7.28
CA ILE A 297 -14.70 12.63 8.02
C ILE A 297 -14.14 13.98 7.56
N MET A 298 -13.68 14.76 8.53
CA MET A 298 -13.03 16.04 8.39
C MET A 298 -11.89 16.09 9.41
N LEU A 299 -10.72 16.59 9.03
CA LEU A 299 -9.55 16.43 9.87
C LEU A 299 -9.43 17.55 10.91
N THR A 300 -9.66 18.79 10.46
CA THR A 300 -9.47 19.97 11.29
C THR A 300 -10.70 20.85 11.22
N GLY A 301 -10.96 21.64 12.27
CA GLY A 301 -12.01 22.67 12.27
C GLY A 301 -11.83 23.75 11.19
N ARG A 302 -10.68 23.79 10.51
CA ARG A 302 -10.38 24.75 9.42
C ARG A 302 -10.70 24.21 8.03
N ASP A 303 -10.98 22.91 7.91
CA ASP A 303 -11.34 22.30 6.63
C ASP A 303 -12.67 22.90 6.15
N THR A 304 -12.76 23.21 4.86
CA THR A 304 -13.99 23.75 4.25
C THR A 304 -14.87 22.65 3.65
N VAL A 305 -14.32 21.45 3.47
CA VAL A 305 -15.03 20.27 2.98
C VAL A 305 -14.77 19.03 3.86
N ALA A 306 -15.74 18.11 3.90
CA ALA A 306 -15.60 16.77 4.48
C ALA A 306 -15.69 15.70 3.39
N THR A 307 -15.18 14.49 3.66
CA THR A 307 -15.30 13.33 2.76
C THR A 307 -16.36 12.37 3.29
N ALA A 308 -17.31 11.96 2.45
CA ALA A 308 -18.35 11.01 2.80
C ALA A 308 -17.77 9.60 3.01
N LEU A 309 -18.14 8.93 4.10
CA LEU A 309 -17.75 7.54 4.44
C LEU A 309 -18.81 6.52 4.03
N ARG A 310 -19.93 6.98 3.47
CA ARG A 310 -20.95 6.19 2.76
C ARG A 310 -21.64 7.08 1.72
N ASP A 311 -22.52 6.50 0.90
CA ASP A 311 -23.42 7.30 0.07
C ASP A 311 -24.36 8.11 0.97
N LEU A 312 -24.49 9.41 0.65
CA LEU A 312 -25.37 10.35 1.32
C LEU A 312 -26.46 10.83 0.36
N ALA A 313 -27.72 10.77 0.79
CA ALA A 313 -28.87 11.28 0.07
C ALA A 313 -29.04 12.79 0.25
N GLY A 314 -29.57 13.47 -0.78
CA GLY A 314 -30.01 14.86 -0.62
C GLY A 314 -31.12 14.96 0.44
N GLY A 315 -31.00 15.94 1.34
CA GLY A 315 -31.93 16.20 2.43
C GLY A 315 -31.61 15.50 3.74
N GLU A 316 -30.65 14.56 3.78
CA GLU A 316 -30.26 13.91 5.03
C GLU A 316 -29.27 14.77 5.86
N VAL A 317 -29.12 14.45 7.14
CA VAL A 317 -28.15 15.12 8.02
C VAL A 317 -27.01 14.17 8.32
N ALA A 318 -25.83 14.45 7.77
CA ALA A 318 -24.62 13.66 7.97
C ALA A 318 -23.92 14.02 9.29
N ALA A 319 -23.53 12.99 10.05
CA ALA A 319 -22.61 13.10 11.18
C ALA A 319 -21.16 13.15 10.67
N VAL A 320 -20.55 14.33 10.73
CA VAL A 320 -19.17 14.61 10.30
C VAL A 320 -18.24 14.54 11.50
N GLY A 321 -17.31 13.59 11.51
CA GLY A 321 -16.26 13.51 12.53
C GLY A 321 -15.19 14.58 12.34
N VAL A 322 -14.82 15.24 13.44
CA VAL A 322 -13.73 16.22 13.52
C VAL A 322 -12.97 16.00 14.82
N LEU A 323 -11.79 15.36 14.76
CA LEU A 323 -11.03 15.00 15.97
C LEU A 323 -11.92 14.25 16.99
N ASP A 324 -12.12 14.81 18.18
CA ASP A 324 -12.93 14.24 19.27
C ASP A 324 -14.39 14.75 19.26
N GLU A 325 -14.82 15.44 18.21
CA GLU A 325 -16.15 16.05 18.08
C GLU A 325 -16.92 15.53 16.86
N THR A 326 -18.25 15.60 16.94
CA THR A 326 -19.15 15.31 15.82
C THR A 326 -19.92 16.58 15.44
N ARG A 327 -19.84 16.97 14.16
CA ARG A 327 -20.64 18.06 13.59
C ARG A 327 -21.78 17.48 12.76
N ARG A 328 -22.94 18.15 12.73
CA ARG A 328 -24.09 17.75 11.91
C ARG A 328 -24.20 18.68 10.71
N VAL A 329 -24.21 18.12 9.50
CA VAL A 329 -24.31 18.90 8.24
C VAL A 329 -25.46 18.38 7.41
N ALA A 330 -26.39 19.26 7.04
CA ALA A 330 -27.49 18.93 6.13
C ALA A 330 -26.95 18.82 4.70
N ILE A 331 -27.17 17.67 4.07
CA ILE A 331 -26.73 17.36 2.71
C ILE A 331 -27.74 17.92 1.73
N ARG A 332 -27.28 18.67 0.71
CA ARG A 332 -28.18 19.34 -0.25
C ARG A 332 -28.57 18.46 -1.41
N GLU A 333 -27.64 17.63 -1.83
CA GLU A 333 -27.75 16.79 -3.03
C GLU A 333 -27.01 15.48 -2.77
N PRO A 334 -27.30 14.41 -3.52
CA PRO A 334 -26.62 13.14 -3.32
C PRO A 334 -25.10 13.27 -3.38
N ILE A 335 -24.41 12.79 -2.35
CA ILE A 335 -22.95 12.75 -2.26
C ILE A 335 -22.53 11.28 -2.24
N PRO A 336 -21.88 10.77 -3.29
CA PRO A 336 -21.38 9.40 -3.30
C PRO A 336 -20.33 9.15 -2.20
N PHE A 337 -20.16 7.90 -1.80
CA PHE A 337 -19.04 7.45 -0.97
C PHE A 337 -17.71 7.99 -1.50
N GLY A 338 -16.88 8.53 -0.59
CA GLY A 338 -15.56 9.08 -0.89
C GLY A 338 -15.55 10.43 -1.62
N HIS A 339 -16.73 10.95 -2.01
CA HIS A 339 -16.86 12.32 -2.52
C HIS A 339 -16.91 13.33 -1.38
N LYS A 340 -16.60 14.58 -1.72
CA LYS A 340 -16.47 15.67 -0.74
C LYS A 340 -17.63 16.65 -0.83
N PHE A 341 -18.04 17.19 0.30
CA PHE A 341 -19.10 18.19 0.38
C PHE A 341 -18.70 19.31 1.31
N ALA A 342 -19.24 20.51 1.06
CA ALA A 342 -18.92 21.71 1.83
C ALA A 342 -19.48 21.61 3.26
N VAL A 343 -18.62 21.86 4.26
CA VAL A 343 -19.01 21.93 5.68
C VAL A 343 -19.17 23.37 6.18
N ILE A 344 -18.84 24.34 5.33
CA ILE A 344 -19.16 25.76 5.45
C ILE A 344 -19.51 26.28 4.04
N PRO A 345 -20.25 27.38 3.88
CA PRO A 345 -20.39 28.01 2.57
C PRO A 345 -19.01 28.45 2.03
N VAL A 346 -18.69 28.08 0.79
CA VAL A 346 -17.45 28.46 0.11
C VAL A 346 -17.81 29.34 -1.08
N ARG A 347 -17.30 30.57 -1.14
CA ARG A 347 -17.60 31.49 -2.25
C ARG A 347 -16.65 31.27 -3.42
N THR A 348 -17.06 31.71 -4.60
CA THR A 348 -16.23 31.74 -5.79
C THR A 348 -14.89 32.43 -5.49
N GLY A 349 -13.78 31.79 -5.85
CA GLY A 349 -12.42 32.26 -5.60
C GLY A 349 -11.82 31.86 -4.24
N ASP A 350 -12.65 31.44 -3.27
CA ASP A 350 -12.18 30.99 -1.96
C ASP A 350 -11.35 29.71 -2.08
N LEU A 351 -10.41 29.55 -1.15
CA LEU A 351 -9.63 28.33 -1.02
C LEU A 351 -10.51 27.20 -0.49
N VAL A 352 -10.38 26.03 -1.11
CA VAL A 352 -10.99 24.80 -0.62
C VAL A 352 -9.96 24.04 0.20
N LEU A 353 -10.26 23.81 1.48
CA LEU A 353 -9.38 23.11 2.41
C LEU A 353 -9.95 21.72 2.73
N LYS A 354 -9.11 20.71 2.58
CA LYS A 354 -9.42 19.32 2.94
C LYS A 354 -8.21 18.73 3.64
N TYR A 355 -8.43 18.12 4.80
CA TYR A 355 -7.37 17.47 5.58
C TYR A 355 -6.22 18.42 5.96
N GLY A 356 -6.57 19.66 6.32
CA GLY A 356 -5.60 20.70 6.68
C GLY A 356 -4.85 21.34 5.50
N GLU A 357 -5.11 20.90 4.26
CA GLU A 357 -4.40 21.35 3.06
C GLU A 357 -5.31 22.03 2.04
N VAL A 358 -4.77 22.98 1.28
CA VAL A 358 -5.47 23.64 0.18
C VAL A 358 -5.50 22.73 -1.03
N ILE A 359 -6.68 22.27 -1.43
CA ILE A 359 -6.87 21.38 -2.58
C ILE A 359 -7.22 22.10 -3.88
N GLY A 360 -7.59 23.38 -3.81
CA GLY A 360 -7.99 24.16 -4.98
C GLY A 360 -8.67 25.46 -4.62
N ARG A 361 -9.19 26.15 -5.64
CA ARG A 361 -10.11 27.29 -5.51
C ARG A 361 -11.49 26.94 -6.03
N ALA A 362 -12.51 27.44 -5.36
CA ALA A 362 -13.88 27.29 -5.85
C ALA A 362 -14.07 28.12 -7.14
N THR A 363 -14.52 27.48 -8.22
CA THR A 363 -14.80 28.17 -9.50
C THR A 363 -16.21 28.75 -9.56
N ARG A 364 -17.04 28.41 -8.58
CA ARG A 364 -18.38 28.94 -8.31
C ARG A 364 -18.71 28.75 -6.84
N ASP A 365 -19.76 29.41 -6.36
CA ASP A 365 -20.22 29.26 -4.98
C ASP A 365 -20.63 27.81 -4.69
N ILE A 366 -20.17 27.27 -3.56
CA ILE A 366 -20.48 25.94 -3.05
C ILE A 366 -21.21 26.12 -1.71
N PRO A 367 -22.55 26.00 -1.70
CA PRO A 367 -23.33 26.13 -0.46
C PRO A 367 -22.97 25.05 0.55
N LEU A 368 -23.16 25.33 1.84
CA LEU A 368 -23.08 24.33 2.91
C LEU A 368 -23.89 23.07 2.54
N GLY A 369 -23.25 21.90 2.59
CA GLY A 369 -23.87 20.61 2.26
C GLY A 369 -23.90 20.25 0.77
N ALA A 370 -23.41 21.11 -0.11
CA ALA A 370 -23.33 20.83 -1.54
C ALA A 370 -22.06 20.04 -1.91
N HIS A 371 -22.12 19.31 -3.02
CA HIS A 371 -21.02 18.52 -3.55
C HIS A 371 -19.87 19.42 -4.00
N ALA A 372 -18.69 19.18 -3.45
CA ALA A 372 -17.44 19.82 -3.85
C ALA A 372 -16.68 18.86 -4.79
N HIS A 373 -16.52 19.19 -6.06
CA HIS A 373 -15.89 18.31 -7.05
C HIS A 373 -15.13 19.08 -8.14
N VAL A 374 -14.54 18.37 -9.09
CA VAL A 374 -13.77 18.98 -10.19
C VAL A 374 -14.58 19.93 -11.07
N HIS A 375 -15.92 19.90 -10.98
CA HIS A 375 -16.80 20.80 -11.74
C HIS A 375 -17.02 22.17 -11.06
N ASN A 376 -16.66 22.31 -9.78
CA ASN A 376 -16.75 23.57 -9.02
C ASN A 376 -15.46 23.90 -8.24
N ILE A 377 -14.40 23.12 -8.45
CA ILE A 377 -13.09 23.32 -7.84
C ILE A 377 -12.03 23.19 -8.92
N GLU A 378 -11.24 24.25 -9.06
CA GLU A 378 -10.04 24.25 -9.87
C GLU A 378 -8.82 23.93 -9.00
N SER A 379 -8.06 22.92 -9.42
CA SER A 379 -6.79 22.57 -8.77
C SER A 379 -5.77 23.67 -8.97
N LEU A 380 -5.19 24.17 -7.87
CA LEU A 380 -4.08 25.13 -7.92
C LEU A 380 -2.74 24.49 -8.33
N ARG A 381 -2.70 23.16 -8.49
CA ARG A 381 -1.56 22.42 -9.03
C ARG A 381 -1.84 22.15 -10.51
N GLY A 382 -1.03 22.79 -11.37
CA GLY A 382 -1.27 22.96 -12.80
C GLY A 382 -1.59 21.67 -13.55
N ARG A 383 -2.71 21.69 -14.29
CA ARG A 383 -2.72 21.04 -15.61
C ARG A 383 -1.75 21.87 -16.45
N GLY A 384 -0.58 21.33 -16.76
CA GLY A 384 0.34 21.95 -17.69
C GLY A 384 -0.40 22.30 -18.98
N ASP A 385 -0.13 23.50 -19.48
CA ASP A 385 -0.70 24.10 -20.67
C ASP A 385 -0.73 23.12 -21.85
N LEU A 386 -1.92 22.60 -22.13
CA LEU A 386 -2.28 21.99 -23.41
C LEU A 386 -3.35 22.89 -24.03
N ALA A 387 -2.97 24.12 -24.33
CA ALA A 387 -3.73 25.03 -25.17
C ALA A 387 -2.75 25.80 -26.06
N THR A 388 -2.66 25.36 -27.31
CA THR A 388 -2.56 26.19 -28.51
C THR A 388 -1.69 27.45 -28.44
N THR A 389 -0.50 27.39 -29.01
CA THR A 389 0.04 28.50 -29.80
C THR A 389 0.43 27.97 -31.18
N GLY A 390 -0.53 28.06 -32.10
CA GLY A 390 -0.24 28.27 -33.50
C GLY A 390 -0.16 29.77 -33.76
N ALA A 391 0.99 30.22 -34.23
CA ALA A 391 1.27 31.35 -35.12
C ALA A 391 2.79 31.53 -35.19
#